data_AF-A0A7S2W4M8-F1
#
_entry.id   AF-A0A7S2W4M8-F1
#
_cell.length_a   1.000
_cell.length_b   1.000
_cell.length_c   1.000
_cell.angle_alpha   90.00
_cell.angle_beta   90.00
_cell.angle_gamma   90.00
#
_symmetry.space_group_name_H-M   'P 1'
#
loop_
_entity.id
_entity.type
_entity.pdbx_description
1 polymer ?
#
loop_
_entity_poly.entity_id
_entity_poly.type
_entity_poly.pdbx_seq_one_letter_code
_entity_poly.pdbx_strand_id
1 'polypeptide(L)'
;SGNYPMTRIANAICYYFQETKLREQVSSLAEPKLAALELLQHSFVENGKNTYVAQPFGSFALGFLDHDSDIDIFVLVNPTHPDHRCIDLQQNAKTKQSHYLDKISPLIESHVEDKVVVHNTRVPIIRCTMPSSLQSTEKVSVDIVCDASGFLKSLWLHKLFKKRRDLYIAFVVLTLWARAAGFVKK
;
A
#
# COMPACT_ATOMS: atom_id res chain seq x y z
N SER A 1 14.65 -5.57 -22.27
CA SER A 1 13.20 -5.51 -21.99
C SER A 1 12.87 -6.50 -20.87
N GLY A 2 13.04 -6.07 -19.61
CA GLY A 2 12.84 -6.93 -18.44
C GLY A 2 11.39 -6.90 -17.98
N ASN A 3 10.64 -7.99 -18.22
CA ASN A 3 9.36 -8.23 -17.57
C ASN A 3 9.60 -8.54 -16.09
N TYR A 4 9.42 -7.55 -15.21
CA TYR A 4 9.53 -7.77 -13.76
C TYR A 4 8.31 -8.53 -13.23
N PRO A 5 8.49 -9.56 -12.38
CA PRO A 5 7.40 -10.26 -11.71
C PRO A 5 6.68 -9.44 -10.63
N MET A 6 7.04 -8.17 -10.42
CA MET A 6 6.56 -7.33 -9.30
C MET A 6 5.37 -6.44 -9.68
N THR A 7 5.31 -5.91 -10.91
CA THR A 7 4.06 -5.37 -11.50
C THR A 7 2.99 -6.46 -11.63
N ARG A 8 3.40 -7.73 -11.69
CA ARG A 8 2.48 -8.87 -11.59
C ARG A 8 1.89 -9.07 -10.20
N ILE A 9 2.41 -8.50 -9.11
CA ILE A 9 1.83 -8.69 -7.76
C ILE A 9 0.71 -7.69 -7.50
N ALA A 10 0.90 -6.41 -7.82
CA ALA A 10 -0.20 -5.44 -7.85
C ALA A 10 -1.29 -5.89 -8.84
N ASN A 11 -0.88 -6.35 -10.03
CA ASN A 11 -1.82 -6.98 -10.97
C ASN A 11 -2.39 -8.32 -10.48
N ALA A 12 -1.71 -9.09 -9.64
CA ALA A 12 -2.25 -10.36 -9.07
C ALA A 12 -3.28 -10.10 -7.97
N ILE A 13 -3.13 -9.02 -7.22
CA ILE A 13 -4.12 -8.55 -6.25
C ILE A 13 -5.37 -8.07 -7.01
N CYS A 14 -5.22 -7.29 -8.09
CA CYS A 14 -6.31 -6.96 -9.01
C CYS A 14 -6.90 -8.20 -9.73
N TYR A 15 -6.08 -9.21 -10.07
CA TYR A 15 -6.56 -10.44 -10.74
C TYR A 15 -7.40 -11.33 -9.81
N TYR A 16 -7.05 -11.42 -8.52
CA TYR A 16 -7.87 -12.17 -7.55
C TYR A 16 -9.29 -11.57 -7.43
N PHE A 17 -9.39 -10.26 -7.62
CA PHE A 17 -10.65 -9.52 -7.66
C PHE A 17 -11.41 -9.66 -8.99
N GLN A 18 -10.71 -9.70 -10.12
CA GLN A 18 -11.33 -9.96 -11.42
C GLN A 18 -11.89 -11.39 -11.52
N GLU A 19 -11.24 -12.39 -10.93
CA GLU A 19 -11.71 -13.78 -10.94
C GLU A 19 -12.93 -14.04 -10.04
N THR A 20 -13.19 -13.17 -9.05
CA THR A 20 -14.25 -13.41 -8.04
C THR A 20 -15.61 -12.81 -8.37
N LYS A 21 -15.82 -12.19 -9.54
CA LYS A 21 -17.08 -11.48 -9.89
C LYS A 21 -17.52 -10.57 -8.74
N LEU A 22 -16.78 -9.49 -8.53
CA LEU A 22 -17.13 -8.48 -7.54
C LEU A 22 -18.54 -7.93 -7.77
N ARG A 23 -19.33 -7.85 -6.70
CA ARG A 23 -20.56 -7.04 -6.66
C ARG A 23 -20.18 -5.56 -6.78
N GLU A 24 -21.04 -4.75 -7.39
CA GLU A 24 -20.86 -3.30 -7.61
C GLU A 24 -20.34 -2.53 -6.37
N GLN A 25 -20.78 -2.92 -5.17
CA GLN A 25 -20.34 -2.32 -3.89
C GLN A 25 -18.84 -2.48 -3.58
N VAL A 26 -18.20 -3.55 -4.08
CA VAL A 26 -16.76 -3.75 -3.89
C VAL A 26 -15.98 -2.95 -4.91
N SER A 27 -16.50 -2.79 -6.13
CA SER A 27 -15.91 -1.92 -7.15
C SER A 27 -15.91 -0.46 -6.69
N SER A 28 -17.01 0.03 -6.11
CA SER A 28 -17.09 1.41 -5.61
C SER A 28 -16.08 1.73 -4.49
N LEU A 29 -15.69 0.71 -3.71
CA LEU A 29 -14.66 0.85 -2.66
C LEU A 29 -13.23 0.66 -3.17
N ALA A 30 -13.05 -0.17 -4.19
CA ALA A 30 -11.74 -0.50 -4.75
C ALA A 30 -11.24 0.57 -5.71
N GLU A 31 -12.10 1.10 -6.58
CA GLU A 31 -11.73 2.02 -7.66
C GLU A 31 -11.04 3.30 -7.16
N PRO A 32 -11.57 4.03 -6.16
CA PRO A 32 -10.90 5.23 -5.66
C PRO A 32 -9.52 4.91 -5.07
N LYS A 33 -9.37 3.75 -4.43
CA LYS A 33 -8.12 3.31 -3.81
C LYS A 33 -7.08 2.87 -4.84
N LEU A 34 -7.53 2.20 -5.92
CA LEU A 34 -6.68 1.84 -7.04
C LEU A 34 -6.19 3.09 -7.79
N ALA A 35 -7.09 4.04 -8.07
CA ALA A 35 -6.72 5.31 -8.71
C ALA A 35 -5.72 6.10 -7.86
N ALA A 36 -5.90 6.12 -6.53
CA ALA A 36 -4.94 6.71 -5.61
C ALA A 36 -3.55 6.05 -5.68
N LEU A 37 -3.51 4.72 -5.65
CA LEU A 37 -2.25 3.97 -5.76
C LEU A 37 -1.55 4.23 -7.10
N GLU A 38 -2.28 4.24 -8.20
CA GLU A 38 -1.73 4.52 -9.54
C GLU A 38 -1.13 5.92 -9.61
N LEU A 39 -1.83 6.95 -9.11
CA LEU A 39 -1.33 8.33 -9.09
C LEU A 39 -0.04 8.46 -8.28
N LEU A 40 0.02 7.83 -7.10
CA LEU A 40 1.23 7.82 -6.28
C LEU A 40 2.37 7.05 -6.95
N GLN A 41 2.08 5.91 -7.59
CA GLN A 41 3.09 5.17 -8.37
C GLN A 41 3.67 6.01 -9.51
N HIS A 42 2.84 6.75 -10.24
CA HIS A 42 3.29 7.67 -11.28
C HIS A 42 4.19 8.78 -10.73
N SER A 43 3.85 9.35 -9.57
CA SER A 43 4.64 10.39 -8.90
C SER A 43 6.07 9.93 -8.60
N PHE A 44 6.25 8.67 -8.19
CA PHE A 44 7.57 8.10 -7.92
C PHE A 44 8.41 7.81 -9.18
N VAL A 45 7.76 7.67 -10.34
CA VAL A 45 8.43 7.43 -11.62
C VAL A 45 8.82 8.75 -12.31
N GLU A 46 7.87 9.68 -12.43
CA GLU A 46 8.06 10.94 -13.17
C GLU A 46 8.97 11.91 -12.43
N ASN A 47 8.66 12.23 -11.17
CA ASN A 47 9.45 13.13 -10.33
C ASN A 47 10.67 12.45 -9.71
N GLY A 48 10.76 11.12 -9.85
CA GLY A 48 11.85 10.31 -9.32
C GLY A 48 12.75 9.70 -10.38
N LYS A 49 12.60 9.96 -11.69
CA LYS A 49 13.35 9.24 -12.75
C LYS A 49 13.37 7.71 -12.55
N ASN A 50 12.24 7.14 -12.09
CA ASN A 50 12.12 5.72 -11.73
C ASN A 50 13.06 5.26 -10.59
N THR A 51 13.44 6.18 -9.69
CA THR A 51 14.31 5.90 -8.52
C THR A 51 13.59 5.10 -7.45
N TYR A 52 12.26 5.22 -7.33
CA TYR A 52 11.49 4.57 -6.28
C TYR A 52 10.39 3.69 -6.87
N VAL A 53 10.05 2.63 -6.14
CA VAL A 53 8.96 1.71 -6.45
C VAL A 53 8.01 1.67 -5.26
N ALA A 54 6.72 1.82 -5.50
CA ALA A 54 5.66 1.71 -4.50
C ALA A 54 4.92 0.37 -4.63
N GLN A 55 4.71 -0.30 -3.51
CA GLN A 55 4.05 -1.61 -3.42
C GLN A 55 2.95 -1.56 -2.35
N PRO A 56 1.68 -1.86 -2.69
CA PRO A 56 0.63 -1.92 -1.69
C PRO A 56 0.82 -3.12 -0.75
N PHE A 57 0.46 -2.97 0.51
CA PHE A 57 0.36 -4.07 1.47
C PHE A 57 -0.88 -3.92 2.37
N GLY A 58 -0.97 -4.70 3.44
CA GLY A 58 -2.04 -4.57 4.42
C GLY A 58 -3.37 -5.15 3.97
N SER A 59 -4.45 -4.70 4.61
CA SER A 59 -5.83 -5.14 4.35
C SER A 59 -6.24 -4.93 2.90
N PHE A 60 -5.92 -3.75 2.34
CA PHE A 60 -6.17 -3.40 0.95
C PHE A 60 -5.55 -4.41 -0.01
N ALA A 61 -4.26 -4.74 0.17
CA ALA A 61 -3.55 -5.70 -0.66
C ALA A 61 -4.03 -7.16 -0.51
N LEU A 62 -4.65 -7.50 0.63
CA LEU A 62 -5.25 -8.82 0.87
C LEU A 62 -6.69 -8.92 0.37
N GLY A 63 -7.22 -7.82 -0.14
CA GLY A 63 -8.55 -7.72 -0.68
C GLY A 63 -9.67 -7.54 0.35
N PHE A 64 -9.30 -7.13 1.55
CA PHE A 64 -10.24 -6.75 2.59
C PHE A 64 -10.51 -5.24 2.51
N LEU A 65 -11.63 -4.88 1.89
CA LEU A 65 -12.03 -3.50 1.61
C LEU A 65 -13.16 -3.08 2.54
N ASP A 66 -12.91 -2.02 3.32
CA ASP A 66 -13.90 -1.32 4.13
C ASP A 66 -13.77 0.20 3.87
N HIS A 67 -14.81 0.97 4.13
CA HIS A 67 -14.81 2.44 3.99
C HIS A 67 -13.72 3.07 4.86
N ASP A 68 -13.53 2.53 6.07
CA ASP A 68 -12.53 3.01 7.03
C ASP A 68 -11.11 2.50 6.75
N SER A 69 -10.90 1.64 5.76
CA SER A 69 -9.56 1.06 5.51
C SER A 69 -8.67 2.03 4.74
N ASP A 70 -7.51 2.30 5.30
CA ASP A 70 -6.39 2.98 4.65
C ASP A 70 -5.73 2.14 3.54
N ILE A 71 -4.87 2.81 2.76
CA ILE A 71 -3.94 2.16 1.84
C ILE A 71 -2.55 2.21 2.45
N ASP A 72 -2.05 1.03 2.82
CA ASP A 72 -0.66 0.82 3.21
C ASP A 72 0.25 0.69 1.97
N ILE A 73 1.28 1.53 1.86
CA ILE A 73 2.23 1.53 0.74
C ILE A 73 3.67 1.41 1.26
N PHE A 74 4.37 0.38 0.78
CA PHE A 74 5.80 0.24 0.97
C PHE A 74 6.55 0.86 -0.21
N VAL A 75 7.47 1.78 0.07
CA VAL A 75 8.32 2.43 -0.94
C VAL A 75 9.77 2.02 -0.75
N LEU A 76 10.38 1.51 -1.81
CA LEU A 76 11.81 1.15 -1.87
C LEU A 76 12.50 1.85 -3.02
N VAL A 77 13.83 2.00 -2.92
CA VAL A 77 14.65 2.35 -4.08
C VAL A 77 14.50 1.25 -5.14
N ASN A 78 14.31 1.65 -6.39
CA ASN A 78 14.18 0.75 -7.52
C ASN A 78 15.46 -0.10 -7.64
N PRO A 79 15.36 -1.44 -7.66
CA PRO A 79 16.50 -2.34 -7.82
C PRO A 79 17.34 -2.09 -9.08
N THR A 80 16.77 -1.47 -10.11
CA THR A 80 17.48 -1.13 -11.35
C THR A 80 18.17 0.22 -11.30
N HIS A 81 17.91 1.02 -10.26
CA HIS A 81 18.54 2.32 -10.09
C HIS A 81 20.02 2.14 -9.70
N PRO A 82 20.95 3.00 -10.13
CA PRO A 82 22.35 2.95 -9.71
C PRO A 82 22.53 2.90 -8.18
N ASP A 83 21.58 3.47 -7.44
CA ASP A 83 21.56 3.54 -5.97
C ASP A 83 20.90 2.34 -5.28
N HIS A 84 20.56 1.26 -6.01
CA HIS A 84 19.90 0.06 -5.44
C HIS A 84 20.68 -0.59 -4.28
N ARG A 85 22.00 -0.38 -4.20
CA ARG A 85 22.83 -0.83 -3.07
C ARG A 85 22.39 -0.25 -1.72
N CYS A 86 21.52 0.74 -1.73
CA CYS A 86 20.95 1.31 -0.52
C CYS A 86 19.69 0.59 -0.02
N ILE A 87 19.16 -0.42 -0.75
CA ILE A 87 17.95 -1.16 -0.36
C ILE A 87 18.17 -1.92 0.96
N ASP A 88 19.28 -2.65 1.10
CA ASP A 88 19.61 -3.36 2.35
C ASP A 88 19.84 -2.40 3.52
N LEU A 89 20.26 -1.17 3.21
CA LEU A 89 20.47 -0.12 4.20
C LEU A 89 19.17 0.57 4.61
N GLN A 90 18.22 0.72 3.67
CA GLN A 90 16.89 1.31 3.90
C GLN A 90 16.06 0.47 4.88
N GLN A 91 16.20 -0.86 4.85
CA GLN A 91 15.34 -1.77 5.60
C GLN A 91 15.75 -2.00 7.06
N ASN A 92 17.01 -1.74 7.42
CA ASN A 92 17.57 -2.19 8.70
C ASN A 92 17.74 -1.09 9.76
N ALA A 93 17.61 0.18 9.40
CA ALA A 93 17.85 1.29 10.33
C ALA A 93 16.74 2.33 10.25
N LYS A 94 16.10 2.62 11.40
CA LYS A 94 15.06 3.64 11.54
C LYS A 94 15.51 5.01 11.01
N THR A 95 16.75 5.40 11.27
CA THR A 95 17.35 6.65 10.77
C THR A 95 17.39 6.71 9.24
N LYS A 96 17.66 5.58 8.59
CA LYS A 96 17.66 5.49 7.12
C LYS A 96 16.24 5.46 6.57
N GLN A 97 15.31 4.77 7.23
CA GLN A 97 13.89 4.82 6.88
C GLN A 97 13.38 6.27 6.89
N SER A 98 13.66 7.04 7.95
CA SER A 98 13.32 8.47 8.01
C SER A 98 13.95 9.27 6.86
N HIS A 99 15.25 9.08 6.60
CA HIS A 99 15.94 9.76 5.49
C HIS A 99 15.30 9.48 4.13
N TYR A 100 14.85 8.24 3.88
CA TYR A 100 14.14 7.92 2.64
C TYR A 100 12.75 8.52 2.60
N LEU A 101 12.03 8.57 3.71
CA LEU A 101 10.75 9.29 3.80
C LEU A 101 10.91 10.77 3.47
N ASP A 102 11.96 11.41 3.98
CA ASP A 102 12.25 12.83 3.70
C ASP A 102 12.53 13.08 2.22
N LYS A 103 13.13 12.11 1.53
CA LYS A 103 13.38 12.19 0.08
C LYS A 103 12.12 11.97 -0.76
N ILE A 104 11.22 11.09 -0.35
CA ILE A 104 10.01 10.79 -1.12
C ILE A 104 8.86 11.75 -0.82
N SER A 105 8.84 12.36 0.37
CA SER A 105 7.76 13.25 0.83
C SER A 105 7.48 14.43 -0.12
N PRO A 106 8.49 15.12 -0.70
CA PRO A 106 8.25 16.19 -1.67
C PRO A 106 7.69 15.70 -3.00
N LEU A 107 7.91 14.44 -3.37
CA LEU A 107 7.51 13.90 -4.68
C LEU A 107 5.99 13.74 -4.84
N ILE A 108 5.28 13.63 -3.71
CA ILE A 108 3.85 13.40 -3.65
C ILE A 108 3.06 14.63 -3.18
N GLU A 109 3.74 15.73 -2.81
CA GLU A 109 3.16 16.93 -2.19
C GLU A 109 1.99 17.52 -3.01
N SER A 110 2.11 17.50 -4.33
CA SER A 110 1.09 18.05 -5.24
C SER A 110 -0.15 17.16 -5.41
N HIS A 111 -0.15 15.94 -4.86
CA HIS A 111 -1.20 14.93 -5.08
C HIS A 111 -1.97 14.56 -3.81
N VAL A 112 -1.56 15.08 -2.66
CA VAL A 112 -2.10 14.68 -1.35
C VAL A 112 -2.47 15.90 -0.51
N GLU A 113 -3.38 15.68 0.43
CA GLU A 113 -3.80 16.62 1.47
C GLU A 113 -3.36 16.10 2.86
N ASP A 114 -3.40 16.97 3.87
CA ASP A 114 -3.18 16.64 5.29
C ASP A 114 -1.90 15.81 5.56
N LYS A 115 -0.87 15.99 4.72
CA LYS A 115 0.37 15.20 4.78
C LYS A 115 1.16 15.49 6.05
N VAL A 116 1.44 14.44 6.82
CA VAL A 116 2.29 14.48 8.02
C VAL A 116 3.37 13.41 7.93
N VAL A 117 4.63 13.81 8.09
CA VAL A 117 5.76 12.88 8.25
C VAL A 117 5.98 12.61 9.73
N VAL A 118 5.89 11.35 10.14
CA VAL A 118 6.02 10.93 11.54
C VAL A 118 7.26 10.06 11.70
N HIS A 119 8.31 10.62 12.30
CA HIS A 119 9.57 9.89 12.53
C HIS A 119 9.63 9.16 13.88
N ASN A 120 8.84 9.59 14.86
CA ASN A 120 8.98 9.15 16.25
C ASN A 120 8.25 7.84 16.57
N THR A 121 7.57 7.23 15.62
CA THR A 121 6.91 5.92 15.72
C THR A 121 7.90 4.75 15.61
N ARG A 122 7.46 3.53 15.93
CA ARG A 122 8.28 2.31 15.77
C ARG A 122 8.77 2.14 14.32
N VAL A 123 7.89 2.44 13.36
CA VAL A 123 8.18 2.51 11.93
C VAL A 123 7.88 3.94 11.49
N PRO A 124 8.87 4.72 11.01
CA PRO A 124 8.63 6.02 10.41
C PRO A 124 7.62 5.92 9.27
N ILE A 125 6.76 6.91 9.14
CA ILE A 125 5.62 6.84 8.22
C ILE A 125 5.24 8.23 7.70
N ILE A 126 4.81 8.32 6.44
CA ILE A 126 4.08 9.48 5.93
C ILE A 126 2.60 9.12 5.94
N ARG A 127 1.80 9.93 6.62
CA ARG A 127 0.33 9.82 6.62
C ARG A 127 -0.22 10.95 5.79
N CYS A 128 -1.12 10.65 4.87
CA CYS A 128 -1.79 11.68 4.08
C CYS A 128 -3.17 11.20 3.64
N THR A 129 -3.93 12.13 3.06
CA THR A 129 -5.20 11.83 2.43
C THR A 129 -5.10 12.18 0.95
N MET A 130 -5.77 11.42 0.10
CA MET A 130 -5.96 11.82 -1.29
C MET A 130 -7.15 12.78 -1.37
N PRO A 131 -7.06 13.85 -2.19
CA PRO A 131 -8.18 14.75 -2.41
C PRO A 131 -9.37 13.96 -2.98
N SER A 132 -10.58 14.39 -2.66
CA SER A 132 -11.80 13.85 -3.27
C SER A 132 -11.73 14.03 -4.80
N SER A 133 -12.07 13.00 -5.54
CA SER A 133 -12.06 13.04 -7.02
C SER A 133 -13.47 13.28 -7.56
N LEU A 134 -13.57 13.57 -8.86
CA LEU A 134 -14.88 13.63 -9.55
C LEU A 134 -15.69 12.33 -9.44
N GLN A 135 -15.03 11.20 -9.13
CA GLN A 135 -15.64 9.88 -9.05
C GLN A 135 -15.97 9.45 -7.61
N SER A 136 -15.44 10.13 -6.58
CA SER A 136 -15.73 9.81 -5.18
C SER A 136 -15.55 11.02 -4.27
N THR A 137 -16.55 11.25 -3.42
CA THR A 137 -16.50 12.24 -2.34
C THR A 137 -15.70 11.77 -1.13
N GLU A 138 -15.35 10.48 -1.05
CA GLU A 138 -14.58 9.94 0.06
C GLU A 138 -13.09 10.26 -0.10
N LYS A 139 -12.51 10.84 0.97
CA LYS A 139 -11.05 10.99 1.07
C LYS A 139 -10.44 9.62 1.35
N VAL A 140 -9.40 9.28 0.61
CA VAL A 140 -8.67 8.01 0.80
C VAL A 140 -7.47 8.26 1.70
N SER A 141 -7.46 7.63 2.88
CA SER A 141 -6.30 7.65 3.78
C SER A 141 -5.17 6.77 3.23
N VAL A 142 -3.94 7.28 3.24
CA VAL A 142 -2.75 6.59 2.73
C VAL A 142 -1.62 6.68 3.74
N ASP A 143 -1.03 5.53 4.03
CA ASP A 143 0.08 5.33 4.96
C ASP A 143 1.29 4.80 4.18
N ILE A 144 2.34 5.61 4.06
CA ILE A 144 3.54 5.31 3.25
C ILE A 144 4.74 5.05 4.17
N VAL A 145 5.35 3.88 4.01
CA VAL A 145 6.51 3.44 4.81
C VAL A 145 7.68 2.99 3.95
N CYS A 146 8.89 3.05 4.51
CA CYS A 146 10.10 2.48 3.92
C CYS A 146 10.53 1.17 4.60
N ASP A 147 9.66 0.58 5.42
CA ASP A 147 9.88 -0.70 6.11
C ASP A 147 9.20 -1.84 5.35
N ALA A 148 9.96 -2.90 5.06
CA ALA A 148 9.45 -4.02 4.26
C ALA A 148 8.62 -5.04 5.07
N SER A 149 8.59 -4.95 6.41
CA SER A 149 8.02 -6.02 7.25
C SER A 149 6.52 -6.21 7.00
N GLY A 150 5.77 -5.12 6.86
CA GLY A 150 4.33 -5.17 6.55
C GLY A 150 4.06 -5.78 5.19
N PHE A 151 4.85 -5.38 4.19
CA PHE A 151 4.80 -5.92 2.84
C PHE A 151 5.10 -7.43 2.80
N LEU A 152 6.19 -7.88 3.42
CA LEU A 152 6.58 -9.30 3.42
C LEU A 152 5.53 -10.20 4.09
N LYS A 153 4.92 -9.74 5.19
CA LYS A 153 3.81 -10.46 5.85
C LYS A 153 2.58 -10.55 4.96
N SER A 154 2.21 -9.45 4.32
CA SER A 154 1.06 -9.40 3.41
C SER A 154 1.28 -10.31 2.19
N LEU A 155 2.49 -10.33 1.65
CA LEU A 155 2.88 -11.23 0.56
C LEU A 155 2.78 -12.71 0.97
N TRP A 156 3.21 -13.05 2.19
CA TRP A 156 3.09 -14.40 2.72
C TRP A 156 1.62 -14.81 2.93
N LEU A 157 0.81 -13.93 3.53
CA LEU A 157 -0.63 -14.15 3.72
C LEU A 157 -1.36 -14.33 2.38
N HIS A 158 -1.06 -13.49 1.39
CA HIS A 158 -1.62 -13.63 0.05
C HIS A 158 -1.32 -15.01 -0.56
N LYS A 159 -0.06 -15.47 -0.47
CA LYS A 159 0.34 -16.81 -0.95
C LYS A 159 -0.36 -17.93 -0.18
N LEU A 160 -0.57 -17.76 1.13
CA LEU A 160 -1.30 -18.71 1.96
C LEU A 160 -2.78 -18.79 1.55
N PHE A 161 -3.45 -17.65 1.45
CA PHE A 161 -4.86 -17.55 1.08
C PHE A 161 -5.16 -18.06 -0.33
N LYS A 162 -4.22 -17.85 -1.27
CA LYS A 162 -4.33 -18.44 -2.61
C LYS A 162 -4.36 -19.97 -2.58
N LYS A 163 -3.63 -20.60 -1.64
CA LYS A 163 -3.61 -22.06 -1.47
C LYS A 163 -4.76 -22.56 -0.59
N ARG A 164 -5.23 -21.74 0.35
CA ARG A 164 -6.17 -22.11 1.41
C ARG A 164 -7.23 -21.02 1.56
N ARG A 165 -8.26 -21.10 0.71
CA ARG A 165 -9.39 -20.16 0.70
C ARG A 165 -10.20 -20.19 2.00
N ASP A 166 -10.25 -21.32 2.68
CA ASP A 166 -10.86 -21.49 4.00
C ASP A 166 -10.21 -20.60 5.06
N LEU A 167 -8.87 -20.47 5.03
CA LEU A 167 -8.14 -19.58 5.93
C LEU A 167 -8.41 -18.11 5.63
N TYR A 168 -8.65 -17.74 4.37
CA TYR A 168 -9.06 -16.39 4.01
C TYR A 168 -10.43 -16.05 4.58
N ILE A 169 -11.41 -16.96 4.47
CA ILE A 169 -12.75 -16.77 5.05
C ILE A 169 -12.65 -16.64 6.57
N ALA A 170 -11.90 -17.52 7.23
CA ALA A 170 -11.68 -17.44 8.68
C ALA A 170 -11.04 -16.12 9.09
N PHE A 171 -10.03 -15.64 8.33
CA PHE A 171 -9.41 -14.34 8.54
C PHE A 171 -10.43 -13.20 8.47
N VAL A 172 -11.24 -13.14 7.41
CA VAL A 172 -12.28 -12.10 7.23
C VAL A 172 -13.29 -12.13 8.38
N VAL A 173 -13.80 -13.30 8.75
CA VAL A 173 -14.78 -13.44 9.84
C VAL A 173 -14.20 -12.99 11.17
N LEU A 174 -12.97 -13.40 11.50
CA LEU A 174 -12.31 -13.03 12.75
C LEU A 174 -12.00 -11.53 12.79
N THR A 175 -11.59 -10.92 11.67
CA THR A 175 -11.35 -9.47 11.60
C THR A 175 -12.64 -8.68 11.80
N LEU A 176 -13.73 -9.07 11.13
CA LEU A 176 -15.04 -8.42 11.29
C LEU A 176 -15.57 -8.57 12.72
N TRP A 177 -15.47 -9.76 13.29
CA TRP A 177 -15.85 -10.02 14.67
C TRP A 177 -15.03 -9.19 15.66
N ALA A 178 -13.71 -9.14 15.50
CA ALA A 178 -12.83 -8.38 16.39
C ALA A 178 -13.10 -6.86 16.34
N ARG A 179 -13.45 -6.32 15.15
CA ARG A 179 -13.91 -4.94 15.00
C ARG A 179 -15.26 -4.71 15.66
N ALA A 180 -16.24 -5.58 15.42
CA ALA A 180 -17.57 -5.48 16.03
C ALA A 180 -17.53 -5.57 17.56
N ALA A 181 -16.61 -6.38 18.10
CA ALA A 181 -16.37 -6.50 19.53
C ALA A 181 -15.53 -5.35 20.12
N GLY A 182 -15.01 -4.44 19.30
CA GLY A 182 -14.19 -3.30 19.75
C GLY A 182 -12.76 -3.66 20.15
N PHE A 183 -12.28 -4.86 19.85
CA PHE A 183 -10.87 -5.26 20.09
C PHE A 183 -9.91 -4.60 19.10
N VAL A 184 -10.40 -4.28 17.90
CA VAL A 184 -9.66 -3.55 16.87
C VAL A 184 -10.38 -2.21 16.71
N LYS A 185 -9.67 -1.10 16.99
CA LYS A 185 -10.21 0.25 16.75
C LYS A 185 -10.49 0.40 15.25
N LYS A 186 -11.64 1.01 14.94
CA LYS A 186 -11.94 1.53 13.61
C LYS A 186 -10.96 2.65 13.27
#